data_AF-A0A1S4BZX6-F1
#
_entry.id   AF-A0A1S4BZX6-F1
#
_cell.length_a   1.000
_cell.length_b   1.000
_cell.length_c   1.000
_cell.angle_alpha   90.00
_cell.angle_beta   90.00
_cell.angle_gamma   90.00
#
_symmetry.space_group_name_H-M   'P 1'
#
loop_
_entity.id
_entity.type
_entity.pdbx_description
1 polymer ?
#
loop_
_entity_poly.entity_id
_entity_poly.type
_entity_poly.pdbx_seq_one_letter_code
_entity_poly.pdbx_strand_id
1 'polypeptide(L)'
;MAILALPLFTSILKPHKTHFSFLLTTTKPLPIILHRRFLSKSSTVSALSTSSSTSSVSHNTEHQKKPSVPTFQQAIQRLQEYWGSVGCAVMQCSNTEVGAGTMNPLTYLRVLGPEPWNVAYVEPSIRPDDSRYGENPNRLQRHTQFQVILKPDPGNSQDLFIRSLSALGIDVNAHDIRFVEDNWESPVLGAWGLGWEVWMDGMEITQFTYFQQAGSIQLMPVSVEITYGLERILMSLQGVDHFKKIQYADGITYGELFLENE
;
A
#
# COMPACT_ATOMS: atom_id res chain seq x y z
N MET A 1 31.66 20.61 -55.62
CA MET A 1 33.11 20.44 -55.41
C MET A 1 33.33 19.85 -54.02
N ALA A 2 34.05 18.74 -53.95
CA ALA A 2 34.56 18.03 -52.76
C ALA A 2 33.54 17.35 -51.82
N ILE A 3 33.25 16.10 -52.19
CA ILE A 3 33.01 14.96 -51.30
C ILE A 3 34.31 14.69 -50.52
N LEU A 4 34.23 14.42 -49.21
CA LEU A 4 35.22 13.57 -48.53
C LEU A 4 34.60 12.91 -47.30
N ALA A 5 34.37 11.62 -47.46
CA ALA A 5 33.91 10.67 -46.46
C ALA A 5 35.05 10.30 -45.51
N LEU A 6 34.74 10.13 -44.22
CA LEU A 6 35.60 9.49 -43.23
C LEU A 6 35.10 8.07 -42.95
N PRO A 7 35.99 7.05 -42.89
CA PRO A 7 35.58 5.65 -42.86
C PRO A 7 35.20 5.17 -41.45
N LEU A 8 34.18 4.31 -41.43
CA LEU A 8 33.80 3.44 -40.32
C LEU A 8 34.92 2.44 -40.01
N PHE A 9 35.44 2.47 -38.78
CA PHE A 9 36.20 1.35 -38.21
C PHE A 9 35.21 0.37 -37.56
N THR A 10 34.84 -0.67 -38.28
CA THR A 10 34.17 -1.84 -37.71
C THR A 10 35.21 -2.78 -37.09
N SER A 11 35.28 -2.81 -35.76
CA SER A 11 36.06 -3.81 -35.04
C SER A 11 35.30 -5.15 -35.04
N ILE A 12 35.82 -6.12 -35.78
CA ILE A 12 35.35 -7.51 -35.80
C ILE A 12 36.06 -8.24 -34.65
N LEU A 13 35.39 -8.35 -33.50
CA LEU A 13 35.78 -9.27 -32.43
C LEU A 13 35.16 -10.64 -32.71
N LYS A 14 36.02 -11.60 -33.10
CA LYS A 14 35.71 -13.03 -33.17
C LYS A 14 35.38 -13.57 -31.76
N PRO A 15 34.32 -14.39 -31.59
CA PRO A 15 34.12 -15.13 -30.34
C PRO A 15 35.01 -16.38 -30.31
N HIS A 16 35.84 -16.48 -29.28
CA HIS A 16 36.60 -17.69 -28.95
C HIS A 16 35.64 -18.70 -28.33
N LYS A 17 35.52 -19.89 -28.93
CA LYS A 17 34.82 -21.02 -28.30
C LYS A 17 35.70 -21.57 -27.18
N THR A 18 35.21 -21.52 -25.95
CA THR A 18 35.76 -22.29 -24.83
C THR A 18 34.70 -23.28 -24.37
N HIS A 19 35.01 -24.57 -24.54
CA HIS A 19 34.27 -25.67 -23.94
C HIS A 19 34.46 -25.60 -22.42
N PHE A 20 33.39 -25.32 -21.68
CA PHE A 20 33.32 -25.60 -20.25
C PHE A 20 32.45 -26.84 -20.03
N SER A 21 33.13 -27.91 -19.65
CA SER A 21 32.55 -29.19 -19.26
C SER A 21 31.83 -29.09 -17.92
N PHE A 22 30.60 -29.59 -17.91
CA PHE A 22 29.79 -29.91 -16.74
C PHE A 22 30.57 -30.81 -15.76
N LEU A 23 30.69 -30.38 -14.50
CA LEU A 23 30.97 -31.26 -13.36
C LEU A 23 29.82 -31.11 -12.37
N LEU A 24 28.87 -32.05 -12.44
CA LEU A 24 27.89 -32.29 -11.38
C LEU A 24 28.64 -32.90 -10.19
N THR A 25 28.83 -32.13 -9.13
CA THR A 25 29.15 -32.67 -7.81
C THR A 25 27.89 -32.63 -6.96
N THR A 26 27.30 -33.80 -6.75
CA THR A 26 26.19 -34.02 -5.84
C THR A 26 26.73 -34.03 -4.41
N THR A 27 26.53 -32.96 -3.64
CA THR A 27 26.72 -32.97 -2.19
C THR A 27 25.36 -32.94 -1.50
N LYS A 28 25.04 -34.04 -0.82
CA LYS A 28 23.84 -34.18 0.01
C LYS A 28 23.94 -33.26 1.24
N PRO A 29 22.89 -32.56 1.67
CA PRO A 29 22.87 -31.93 2.98
C PRO A 29 22.48 -32.96 4.06
N LEU A 30 23.22 -32.96 5.17
CA LEU A 30 22.85 -33.65 6.42
C LEU A 30 21.75 -32.87 7.15
N PRO A 31 20.81 -33.54 7.85
CA PRO A 31 19.74 -32.86 8.57
C PRO A 31 20.24 -32.33 9.91
N ILE A 32 20.12 -31.02 10.13
CA ILE A 32 20.28 -30.41 11.46
C ILE A 32 18.96 -30.60 12.22
N ILE A 33 18.99 -31.48 13.22
CA ILE A 33 17.93 -31.66 14.20
C ILE A 33 18.05 -30.53 15.22
N LEU A 34 17.13 -29.57 15.18
CA LEU A 34 16.95 -28.58 16.26
C LEU A 34 15.77 -29.01 17.13
N HIS A 35 16.10 -29.52 18.32
CA HIS A 35 15.12 -29.88 19.33
C HIS A 35 14.33 -28.65 19.81
N ARG A 36 13.02 -28.66 19.54
CA ARG A 36 12.00 -27.90 20.28
C ARG A 36 12.09 -28.27 21.77
N ARG A 37 12.46 -27.32 22.63
CA ARG A 37 12.14 -27.38 24.06
C ARG A 37 10.89 -26.55 24.31
N PHE A 38 9.75 -27.21 24.35
CA PHE A 38 8.55 -26.70 25.02
C PHE A 38 8.81 -26.76 26.53
N LEU A 39 8.89 -25.60 27.18
CA LEU A 39 8.82 -25.50 28.64
C LEU A 39 7.37 -25.16 29.02
N SER A 40 6.62 -26.21 29.30
CA SER A 40 5.37 -26.14 30.06
C SER A 40 5.70 -25.78 31.51
N LYS A 41 5.31 -24.60 31.97
CA LYS A 41 5.12 -24.34 33.41
C LYS A 41 3.63 -24.21 33.67
N SER A 42 3.05 -25.30 34.15
CA SER A 42 1.82 -25.31 34.91
C SER A 42 2.12 -24.72 36.29
N SER A 43 1.37 -23.68 36.68
CA SER A 43 1.31 -23.20 38.06
C SER A 43 -0.15 -23.07 38.47
N THR A 44 -0.67 -24.16 39.03
CA THR A 44 -1.87 -24.21 39.84
C THR A 44 -1.56 -23.74 41.25
N VAL A 45 -2.19 -22.69 41.75
CA VAL A 45 -2.37 -22.48 43.20
C VAL A 45 -3.72 -21.80 43.51
N SER A 46 -4.56 -22.59 44.18
CA SER A 46 -5.60 -22.33 45.18
C SER A 46 -6.33 -20.98 45.25
N ALA A 47 -7.66 -21.08 45.15
CA ALA A 47 -8.62 -20.12 45.65
C ALA A 47 -8.57 -20.02 47.19
N LEU A 48 -8.76 -18.81 47.72
CA LEU A 48 -9.10 -18.55 49.11
C LEU A 48 -10.25 -17.53 49.13
N SER A 49 -11.38 -17.96 49.69
CA SER A 49 -12.61 -17.21 49.83
C SER A 49 -12.69 -16.53 51.19
N THR A 50 -12.90 -15.21 51.22
CA THR A 50 -13.39 -14.51 52.42
C THR A 50 -14.17 -13.24 52.07
N SER A 51 -15.49 -13.33 52.31
CA SER A 51 -16.47 -12.31 52.74
C SER A 51 -16.33 -10.83 52.36
N SER A 52 -17.28 -10.40 51.51
CA SER A 52 -18.16 -9.22 51.62
C SER A 52 -17.70 -7.99 52.41
N SER A 53 -17.51 -6.88 51.68
CA SER A 53 -17.91 -5.54 52.12
C SER A 53 -18.58 -4.81 50.95
N THR A 54 -19.83 -4.42 51.18
CA THR A 54 -20.65 -3.57 50.33
C THR A 54 -20.00 -2.20 50.16
N SER A 55 -19.56 -1.87 48.95
CA SER A 55 -19.30 -0.50 48.52
C SER A 55 -20.09 -0.22 47.25
N SER A 56 -20.76 0.92 47.26
CA SER A 56 -21.70 1.44 46.27
C SER A 56 -21.18 1.34 44.84
N VAL A 57 -21.85 0.54 44.01
CA VAL A 57 -21.65 0.53 42.56
C VAL A 57 -22.23 1.83 42.02
N SER A 58 -21.39 2.83 41.85
CA SER A 58 -21.65 3.91 40.90
C SER A 58 -21.72 3.26 39.52
N HIS A 59 -22.88 3.36 38.87
CA HIS A 59 -23.00 3.06 37.45
C HIS A 59 -22.04 3.99 36.69
N ASN A 60 -20.82 3.53 36.45
CA ASN A 60 -20.01 4.02 35.35
C ASN A 60 -20.69 3.50 34.09
N THR A 61 -21.60 4.31 33.55
CA THR A 61 -21.98 4.22 32.15
C THR A 61 -20.70 4.45 31.37
N GLU A 62 -20.01 3.37 30.99
CA GLU A 62 -19.14 3.40 29.83
C GLU A 62 -20.02 3.81 28.66
N HIS A 63 -20.09 5.11 28.42
CA HIS A 63 -20.50 5.61 27.12
C HIS A 63 -19.55 4.95 26.15
N GLN A 64 -20.04 3.92 25.44
CA GLN A 64 -19.39 3.41 24.25
C GLN A 64 -19.19 4.62 23.36
N LYS A 65 -17.96 5.15 23.37
CA LYS A 65 -17.55 6.28 22.57
C LYS A 65 -17.72 5.78 21.15
N LYS A 66 -18.75 6.26 20.46
CA LYS A 66 -18.87 6.09 19.01
C LYS A 66 -17.48 6.39 18.44
N PRO A 67 -16.87 5.49 17.65
CA PRO A 67 -15.49 5.68 17.21
C PRO A 67 -15.41 7.07 16.58
N SER A 68 -14.56 7.93 17.16
CA SER A 68 -14.37 9.27 16.62
C SER A 68 -13.82 9.12 15.21
N VAL A 69 -14.40 9.85 14.28
CA VAL A 69 -13.91 9.94 12.90
C VAL A 69 -12.40 10.25 12.94
N PRO A 70 -11.54 9.48 12.27
CA PRO A 70 -10.10 9.67 12.37
C PRO A 70 -9.67 10.98 11.70
N THR A 71 -8.63 11.61 12.27
CA THR A 71 -7.86 12.62 11.55
C THR A 71 -7.05 11.98 10.42
N PHE A 72 -6.50 12.78 9.50
CA PHE A 72 -5.63 12.30 8.42
C PHE A 72 -4.44 11.49 8.92
N GLN A 73 -3.75 12.00 9.95
CA GLN A 73 -2.66 11.30 10.60
C GLN A 73 -3.10 9.96 11.20
N GLN A 74 -4.26 9.92 11.88
CA GLN A 74 -4.77 8.69 12.48
C GLN A 74 -5.20 7.66 11.41
N ALA A 75 -5.73 8.11 10.27
CA ALA A 75 -6.08 7.23 9.17
C ALA A 75 -4.85 6.54 8.58
N ILE A 76 -3.75 7.28 8.37
CA ILE A 76 -2.47 6.71 7.96
C ILE A 76 -2.00 5.65 8.97
N GLN A 77 -2.00 6.00 10.26
CA GLN A 77 -1.56 5.08 11.32
C GLN A 77 -2.41 3.79 11.34
N ARG A 78 -3.74 3.91 11.26
CA ARG A 78 -4.65 2.77 11.22
C ARG A 78 -4.41 1.86 10.02
N LEU A 79 -4.16 2.43 8.83
CA LEU A 79 -3.83 1.64 7.64
C LEU A 79 -2.46 0.97 7.77
N GLN A 80 -1.45 1.66 8.31
CA GLN A 80 -0.13 1.06 8.58
C GLN A 80 -0.23 -0.10 9.58
N GLU A 81 -0.97 0.08 10.67
CA GLU A 81 -1.24 -0.95 11.67
C GLU A 81 -2.00 -2.14 11.06
N TYR A 82 -3.07 -1.87 10.31
CA TYR A 82 -3.85 -2.89 9.63
C TYR A 82 -3.01 -3.70 8.65
N TRP A 83 -2.33 -3.04 7.71
CA TRP A 83 -1.52 -3.70 6.69
C TRP A 83 -0.30 -4.41 7.30
N GLY A 84 0.30 -3.85 8.35
CA GLY A 84 1.32 -4.52 9.13
C GLY A 84 0.81 -5.81 9.79
N SER A 85 -0.42 -5.79 10.33
CA SER A 85 -1.03 -6.97 10.97
C SER A 85 -1.34 -8.11 10.00
N VAL A 86 -1.56 -7.81 8.72
CA VAL A 86 -1.77 -8.81 7.65
C VAL A 86 -0.46 -9.21 6.95
N GLY A 87 0.69 -8.80 7.49
CA GLY A 87 2.01 -9.27 7.07
C GLY A 87 2.72 -8.41 6.02
N CYS A 88 2.27 -7.17 5.79
CA CYS A 88 3.04 -6.23 4.98
C CYS A 88 4.20 -5.62 5.78
N ALA A 89 5.34 -5.44 5.12
CA ALA A 89 6.36 -4.52 5.61
C ALA A 89 5.84 -3.08 5.50
N VAL A 90 5.81 -2.35 6.61
CA VAL A 90 5.45 -0.92 6.61
C VAL A 90 6.70 -0.10 6.28
N MET A 91 6.69 0.55 5.12
CA MET A 91 7.83 1.28 4.58
C MET A 91 7.57 2.78 4.49
N GLN A 92 8.62 3.55 4.23
CA GLN A 92 8.56 4.98 4.02
C GLN A 92 8.42 5.32 2.53
N CYS A 93 7.94 6.52 2.23
CA CYS A 93 7.85 7.04 0.87
C CYS A 93 9.23 7.13 0.20
N SER A 94 9.22 7.31 -1.12
CA SER A 94 10.42 7.68 -1.87
C SER A 94 10.90 9.07 -1.43
N ASN A 95 12.21 9.31 -1.50
CA ASN A 95 12.78 10.65 -1.32
C ASN A 95 12.81 11.46 -2.63
N THR A 96 12.42 10.85 -3.75
CA THR A 96 12.29 11.48 -5.07
C THR A 96 10.82 11.62 -5.44
N GLU A 97 10.46 12.74 -6.07
CA GLU A 97 9.11 13.01 -6.55
C GLU A 97 8.65 11.94 -7.55
N VAL A 98 7.43 11.44 -7.34
CA VAL A 98 6.79 10.43 -8.19
C VAL A 98 5.31 10.77 -8.36
N GLY A 99 4.71 10.37 -9.49
CA GLY A 99 3.28 10.63 -9.77
C GLY A 99 2.31 9.61 -9.18
N ALA A 100 2.83 8.49 -8.67
CA ALA A 100 2.08 7.44 -8.00
C ALA A 100 3.02 6.54 -7.18
N GLY A 101 2.45 5.87 -6.16
CA GLY A 101 3.10 4.80 -5.39
C GLY A 101 3.69 3.69 -6.26
N THR A 102 3.10 3.43 -7.42
CA THR A 102 3.59 2.49 -8.43
C THR A 102 5.03 2.77 -8.87
N MET A 103 5.41 4.05 -9.00
CA MET A 103 6.74 4.45 -9.47
C MET A 103 7.82 4.34 -8.39
N ASN A 104 7.44 4.18 -7.12
CA ASN A 104 8.39 3.99 -6.03
C ASN A 104 9.13 2.64 -6.23
N PRO A 105 10.46 2.59 -6.02
CA PRO A 105 11.24 1.34 -6.08
C PRO A 105 10.69 0.18 -5.23
N LEU A 106 9.99 0.48 -4.13
CA LEU A 106 9.31 -0.49 -3.28
C LEU A 106 8.16 -1.22 -3.97
N THR A 107 7.60 -0.64 -5.03
CA THR A 107 6.65 -1.29 -5.95
C THR A 107 7.36 -1.71 -7.22
N TYR A 108 7.80 -0.75 -8.04
CA TYR A 108 8.21 -1.00 -9.43
C TYR A 108 9.30 -2.07 -9.57
N LEU A 109 10.36 -2.00 -8.75
CA LEU A 109 11.44 -2.98 -8.83
C LEU A 109 11.09 -4.31 -8.16
N ARG A 110 10.16 -4.29 -7.21
CA ARG A 110 9.79 -5.46 -6.41
C ARG A 110 8.74 -6.34 -7.08
N VAL A 111 7.94 -5.80 -8.00
CA VAL A 111 7.01 -6.60 -8.80
C VAL A 111 7.72 -7.45 -9.87
N LEU A 112 8.91 -7.05 -10.34
CA LEU A 112 9.64 -7.70 -11.45
C LEU A 112 10.18 -9.11 -11.15
N GLY A 113 10.71 -9.35 -9.94
CA GLY A 113 11.37 -10.62 -9.60
C GLY A 113 10.38 -11.77 -9.32
N PRO A 114 10.84 -13.01 -9.06
CA PRO A 114 9.97 -14.07 -8.56
C PRO A 114 9.72 -14.00 -7.04
N GLU A 115 10.47 -13.17 -6.30
CA GLU A 115 10.42 -13.14 -4.85
C GLU A 115 9.08 -12.60 -4.32
N PRO A 116 8.49 -13.23 -3.30
CA PRO A 116 7.33 -12.70 -2.60
C PRO A 116 7.63 -11.32 -2.00
N TRP A 117 6.65 -10.43 -2.02
CA TRP A 117 6.78 -9.08 -1.51
C TRP A 117 5.43 -8.50 -1.09
N ASN A 118 5.28 -8.24 0.21
CA ASN A 118 4.12 -7.58 0.77
C ASN A 118 4.57 -6.28 1.43
N VAL A 119 4.10 -5.14 0.94
CA VAL A 119 4.51 -3.83 1.45
C VAL A 119 3.32 -2.89 1.54
N ALA A 120 3.34 -2.00 2.52
CA ALA A 120 2.40 -0.90 2.66
C ALA A 120 3.15 0.39 3.02
N TYR A 121 2.80 1.51 2.38
CA TYR A 121 3.45 2.80 2.63
C TYR A 121 2.57 3.96 2.18
N VAL A 122 2.87 5.15 2.70
CA VAL A 122 2.31 6.40 2.21
C VAL A 122 3.18 6.91 1.07
N GLU A 123 2.58 7.42 -0.01
CA GLU A 123 3.30 8.07 -1.11
C GLU A 123 2.69 9.44 -1.44
N PRO A 124 3.35 10.55 -1.06
CA PRO A 124 3.03 11.88 -1.59
C PRO A 124 3.27 11.88 -3.10
N SER A 125 2.20 11.97 -3.89
CA SER A 125 2.21 11.80 -5.33
C SER A 125 2.01 13.15 -6.03
N ILE A 126 2.92 13.49 -6.95
CA ILE A 126 2.99 14.77 -7.65
C ILE A 126 2.52 14.61 -9.10
N ARG A 127 1.45 15.31 -9.45
CA ARG A 127 0.84 15.36 -10.79
C ARG A 127 0.64 16.84 -11.18
N PRO A 128 1.64 17.48 -11.81
CA PRO A 128 1.58 18.92 -12.09
C PRO A 128 0.34 19.35 -12.89
N ASP A 129 -0.10 18.52 -13.84
CA ASP A 129 -1.30 18.78 -14.68
C ASP A 129 -2.61 18.79 -13.87
N ASP A 130 -2.57 18.29 -12.63
CA ASP A 130 -3.70 18.23 -11.72
C ASP A 130 -3.87 19.50 -10.87
N SER A 131 -2.92 20.45 -10.89
CA SER A 131 -3.04 21.71 -10.13
C SER A 131 -4.30 22.50 -10.48
N ARG A 132 -4.95 23.04 -9.46
CA ARG A 132 -6.08 23.96 -9.59
C ARG A 132 -5.96 25.16 -8.63
N TYR A 133 -4.73 25.54 -8.26
CA TYR A 133 -4.42 26.71 -7.42
C TYR A 133 -5.17 26.72 -6.08
N GLY A 134 -5.43 25.55 -5.49
CA GLY A 134 -6.20 25.43 -4.24
C GLY A 134 -7.71 25.71 -4.33
N GLU A 135 -8.25 26.02 -5.51
CA GLU A 135 -9.66 26.39 -5.70
C GLU A 135 -10.58 25.19 -5.96
N ASN A 136 -10.03 24.10 -6.51
CA ASN A 136 -10.83 22.89 -6.73
C ASN A 136 -10.94 22.05 -5.45
N PRO A 137 -12.14 21.58 -5.07
CA PRO A 137 -12.31 20.81 -3.84
C PRO A 137 -11.65 19.43 -3.83
N ASN A 138 -11.44 18.82 -5.00
CA ASN A 138 -11.09 17.40 -5.16
C ASN A 138 -9.84 17.14 -6.02
N ARG A 139 -9.27 18.16 -6.67
CA ARG A 139 -8.17 18.02 -7.61
C ARG A 139 -6.96 18.80 -7.12
N LEU A 140 -5.86 18.08 -6.88
CA LEU A 140 -4.64 18.59 -6.28
C LEU A 140 -3.44 18.22 -7.16
N GLN A 141 -2.44 19.11 -7.24
CA GLN A 141 -1.16 18.75 -7.85
C GLN A 141 -0.39 17.76 -6.99
N ARG A 142 -0.51 17.85 -5.66
CA ARG A 142 0.05 16.86 -4.73
C ARG A 142 -1.04 16.26 -3.87
N HIS A 143 -1.20 14.95 -3.97
CA HIS A 143 -2.13 14.18 -3.14
C HIS A 143 -1.41 13.02 -2.46
N THR A 144 -2.04 12.42 -1.47
CA THR A 144 -1.43 11.38 -0.65
C THR A 144 -2.05 10.04 -0.98
N GLN A 145 -1.24 9.18 -1.60
CA GLN A 145 -1.62 7.80 -1.79
C GLN A 145 -1.27 6.98 -0.55
N PHE A 146 -2.13 6.03 -0.19
CA PHE A 146 -1.68 4.87 0.58
C PHE A 146 -1.50 3.74 -0.41
N GLN A 147 -0.31 3.17 -0.47
CA GLN A 147 0.09 2.18 -1.45
C GLN A 147 0.27 0.83 -0.78
N VAL A 148 -0.29 -0.21 -1.37
CA VAL A 148 -0.12 -1.60 -0.94
C VAL A 148 0.25 -2.46 -2.13
N ILE A 149 1.27 -3.30 -1.97
CA ILE A 149 1.56 -4.40 -2.89
C ILE A 149 1.48 -5.71 -2.14
N LEU A 150 0.78 -6.69 -2.73
CA LEU A 150 0.71 -8.07 -2.28
C LEU A 150 1.22 -8.97 -3.39
N LYS A 151 2.29 -9.72 -3.12
CA LYS A 151 2.92 -10.59 -4.10
C LYS A 151 3.36 -11.90 -3.45
N PRO A 152 2.87 -13.06 -3.93
CA PRO A 152 1.87 -13.23 -4.98
C PRO A 152 0.49 -12.68 -4.59
N ASP A 153 -0.43 -12.58 -5.54
CA ASP A 153 -1.85 -12.40 -5.26
C ASP A 153 -2.33 -13.41 -4.19
N PRO A 154 -2.90 -12.96 -3.05
CA PRO A 154 -3.36 -13.85 -2.00
C PRO A 154 -4.69 -14.55 -2.33
N GLY A 155 -5.41 -14.14 -3.39
CA GLY A 155 -6.70 -14.69 -3.78
C GLY A 155 -7.92 -14.18 -2.99
N ASN A 156 -7.69 -13.34 -1.96
CA ASN A 156 -8.73 -12.67 -1.17
C ASN A 156 -8.45 -11.17 -0.97
N SER A 157 -7.75 -10.56 -1.93
CA SER A 157 -7.31 -9.15 -1.86
C SER A 157 -8.47 -8.17 -1.67
N GLN A 158 -9.63 -8.40 -2.31
CA GLN A 158 -10.83 -7.58 -2.13
C GLN A 158 -11.34 -7.62 -0.68
N ASP A 159 -11.38 -8.80 -0.05
CA ASP A 159 -11.78 -8.92 1.37
C ASP A 159 -10.80 -8.18 2.29
N LEU A 160 -9.50 -8.26 2.00
CA LEU A 160 -8.47 -7.54 2.75
C LEU A 160 -8.64 -6.02 2.61
N PHE A 161 -9.03 -5.54 1.43
CA PHE A 161 -9.35 -4.14 1.21
C PHE A 161 -10.62 -3.71 1.96
N ILE A 162 -11.73 -4.45 1.86
CA ILE A 162 -12.98 -4.10 2.56
C ILE A 162 -12.77 -4.05 4.08
N ARG A 163 -11.99 -4.98 4.65
CA ARG A 163 -11.63 -4.95 6.07
C ARG A 163 -10.72 -3.77 6.43
N SER A 164 -9.87 -3.29 5.52
CA SER A 164 -9.06 -2.09 5.74
C SER A 164 -9.92 -0.83 5.83
N LEU A 165 -11.01 -0.75 5.06
CA LEU A 165 -12.01 0.32 5.18
C LEU A 165 -12.69 0.27 6.56
N SER A 166 -13.06 -0.92 7.03
CA SER A 166 -13.57 -1.07 8.40
C SER A 166 -12.55 -0.66 9.46
N ALA A 167 -11.25 -0.93 9.26
CA ALA A 167 -10.19 -0.48 10.15
C ALA A 167 -10.04 1.06 10.18
N LEU A 168 -10.35 1.75 9.08
CA LEU A 168 -10.48 3.21 9.05
C LEU A 168 -11.69 3.74 9.83
N GLY A 169 -12.66 2.88 10.14
CA GLY A 169 -13.92 3.25 10.80
C GLY A 169 -15.08 3.46 9.83
N ILE A 170 -14.97 3.01 8.58
CA ILE A 170 -16.06 3.01 7.60
C ILE A 170 -16.99 1.83 7.90
N ASP A 171 -18.27 2.10 8.09
CA ASP A 171 -19.29 1.05 8.11
C ASP A 171 -19.62 0.66 6.67
N VAL A 172 -18.94 -0.35 6.16
CA VAL A 172 -19.07 -0.83 4.77
C VAL A 172 -20.48 -1.27 4.40
N ASN A 173 -21.37 -1.54 5.38
CA ASN A 173 -22.77 -1.87 5.12
C ASN A 173 -23.66 -0.63 4.96
N ALA A 174 -23.19 0.53 5.42
CA ALA A 174 -23.89 1.81 5.33
C ALA A 174 -23.54 2.60 4.05
N HIS A 175 -22.53 2.16 3.29
CA HIS A 175 -22.02 2.83 2.09
C HIS A 175 -22.21 1.95 0.84
N ASP A 176 -22.44 2.59 -0.30
CA ASP A 176 -22.53 1.91 -1.60
C ASP A 176 -21.11 1.75 -2.19
N ILE A 177 -20.49 0.59 -1.92
CA ILE A 177 -19.15 0.26 -2.41
C ILE A 177 -19.25 -0.59 -3.67
N ARG A 178 -18.68 -0.11 -4.78
CA ARG A 178 -18.71 -0.78 -6.09
C ARG A 178 -17.32 -0.97 -6.64
N PHE A 179 -17.07 -2.15 -7.17
CA PHE A 179 -15.88 -2.46 -7.97
C PHE A 179 -16.27 -2.34 -9.44
N VAL A 180 -15.81 -1.29 -10.09
CA VAL A 180 -16.07 -1.00 -11.51
C VAL A 180 -14.85 -1.43 -12.30
N GLU A 181 -15.03 -2.34 -13.27
CA GLU A 181 -13.90 -2.84 -14.07
C GLU A 181 -13.19 -1.70 -14.79
N ASP A 182 -11.88 -1.61 -14.57
CA ASP A 182 -11.01 -0.66 -15.25
C ASP A 182 -9.59 -1.22 -15.35
N ASN A 183 -9.05 -1.26 -16.56
CA ASN A 183 -7.70 -1.76 -16.80
C ASN A 183 -6.72 -0.60 -16.70
N TRP A 184 -5.62 -0.82 -16.00
CA TRP A 184 -4.59 0.19 -15.82
C TRP A 184 -3.41 -0.04 -16.76
N GLU A 185 -2.92 1.02 -17.38
CA GLU A 185 -1.74 1.00 -18.24
C GLU A 185 -0.86 2.23 -17.99
N SER A 186 0.46 2.01 -17.96
CA SER A 186 1.47 3.07 -17.98
C SER A 186 2.55 2.75 -19.03
N PRO A 187 2.48 3.39 -20.21
CA PRO A 187 3.48 3.20 -21.25
C PRO A 187 4.90 3.59 -20.81
N VAL A 188 5.04 4.60 -19.96
CA VAL A 188 6.33 5.07 -19.43
C VAL A 188 7.02 4.00 -18.58
N LEU A 189 6.24 3.22 -17.84
CA LEU A 189 6.74 2.12 -17.01
C LEU A 189 6.76 0.78 -17.76
N GLY A 190 6.30 0.74 -19.02
CA GLY A 190 6.06 -0.51 -19.75
C GLY A 190 5.18 -1.48 -18.95
N ALA A 191 4.24 -0.95 -18.17
CA ALA A 191 3.48 -1.69 -17.17
C ALA A 191 1.98 -1.64 -17.46
N TRP A 192 1.28 -2.75 -17.23
CA TRP A 192 -0.17 -2.81 -17.33
C TRP A 192 -0.72 -3.92 -16.44
N GLY A 193 -2.01 -3.80 -16.10
CA GLY A 193 -2.71 -4.77 -15.29
C GLY A 193 -4.22 -4.69 -15.47
N LEU A 194 -4.88 -5.79 -15.10
CA LEU A 194 -6.34 -5.85 -15.01
C LEU A 194 -6.77 -5.32 -13.65
N GLY A 195 -7.93 -4.70 -13.54
CA GLY A 195 -8.25 -4.00 -12.31
C GLY A 195 -9.68 -3.56 -12.13
N TRP A 196 -9.86 -2.81 -11.05
CA TRP A 196 -11.10 -2.14 -10.71
C TRP A 196 -10.79 -0.75 -10.17
N GLU A 197 -11.60 0.21 -10.56
CA GLU A 197 -11.83 1.39 -9.74
C GLU A 197 -12.81 1.02 -8.63
N VAL A 198 -12.51 1.41 -7.39
CA VAL A 198 -13.43 1.26 -6.27
C VAL A 198 -14.11 2.59 -5.99
N TRP A 199 -15.42 2.57 -6.11
CA TRP A 199 -16.29 3.72 -5.86
C TRP A 199 -17.02 3.55 -4.53
N MET A 200 -17.08 4.61 -3.73
CA MET A 200 -17.85 4.69 -2.48
C MET A 200 -18.76 5.92 -2.56
N ASP A 201 -20.07 5.70 -2.50
CA ASP A 201 -21.10 6.75 -2.59
C ASP A 201 -20.93 7.71 -3.78
N GLY A 202 -20.51 7.17 -4.94
CA GLY A 202 -20.33 7.94 -6.15
C GLY A 202 -19.01 8.72 -6.24
N MET A 203 -18.05 8.44 -5.36
CA MET A 203 -16.67 8.93 -5.47
C MET A 203 -15.68 7.77 -5.59
N GLU A 204 -14.80 7.81 -6.58
CA GLU A 204 -13.68 6.87 -6.73
C GLU A 204 -12.67 7.09 -5.60
N ILE A 205 -12.43 6.07 -4.77
CA ILE A 205 -11.58 6.14 -3.58
C ILE A 205 -10.31 5.29 -3.67
N THR A 206 -10.25 4.32 -4.57
CA THR A 206 -9.12 3.38 -4.65
C THR A 206 -9.00 2.80 -6.05
N GLN A 207 -7.77 2.61 -6.52
CA GLN A 207 -7.46 1.78 -7.68
C GLN A 207 -6.99 0.39 -7.24
N PHE A 208 -7.50 -0.65 -7.89
CA PHE A 208 -7.04 -2.02 -7.77
C PHE A 208 -6.38 -2.44 -9.09
N THR A 209 -5.16 -2.98 -9.05
CA THR A 209 -4.44 -3.41 -10.26
C THR A 209 -3.72 -4.73 -10.04
N TYR A 210 -3.96 -5.71 -10.90
CA TYR A 210 -3.26 -7.00 -10.98
C TYR A 210 -2.21 -6.91 -12.08
N PHE A 211 -0.97 -6.61 -11.71
CA PHE A 211 0.10 -6.41 -12.69
C PHE A 211 0.34 -7.66 -13.53
N GLN A 212 0.10 -7.53 -14.84
CA GLN A 212 0.45 -8.56 -15.82
C GLN A 212 1.86 -8.32 -16.37
N GLN A 213 2.27 -7.05 -16.44
CA GLN A 213 3.55 -6.64 -16.99
C GLN A 213 4.11 -5.44 -16.23
N ALA A 214 5.43 -5.36 -16.10
CA ALA A 214 6.17 -4.15 -15.73
C ALA A 214 7.53 -4.14 -16.44
N GLY A 215 8.04 -2.98 -16.83
CA GLY A 215 9.30 -2.88 -17.58
C GLY A 215 9.30 -3.69 -18.88
N SER A 216 8.13 -3.86 -19.51
CA SER A 216 7.92 -4.72 -20.68
C SER A 216 8.24 -6.20 -20.45
N ILE A 217 8.21 -6.65 -19.20
CA ILE A 217 8.43 -8.04 -18.79
C ILE A 217 7.15 -8.58 -18.18
N GLN A 218 6.73 -9.77 -18.63
CA GLN A 218 5.59 -10.47 -18.03
C GLN A 218 5.93 -10.92 -16.61
N LEU A 219 5.03 -10.64 -15.67
CA LEU A 219 5.26 -10.93 -14.27
C LEU A 219 4.78 -12.33 -13.89
N MET A 220 5.63 -13.08 -13.18
CA MET A 220 5.32 -14.38 -12.60
C MET A 220 6.04 -14.51 -11.25
N PRO A 221 5.34 -14.48 -10.11
CA PRO A 221 3.88 -14.38 -9.95
C PRO A 221 3.32 -12.97 -10.15
N VAL A 222 2.01 -12.89 -10.42
CA VAL A 222 1.24 -11.62 -10.46
C VAL A 222 1.26 -10.96 -9.08
N SER A 223 1.38 -9.63 -9.08
CA SER A 223 1.26 -8.79 -7.90
C SER A 223 -0.07 -8.05 -7.92
N VAL A 224 -0.68 -7.89 -6.75
CA VAL A 224 -1.85 -7.02 -6.56
C VAL A 224 -1.38 -5.69 -5.99
N GLU A 225 -1.80 -4.61 -6.63
CA GLU A 225 -1.65 -3.25 -6.18
C GLU A 225 -3.00 -2.71 -5.71
N ILE A 226 -2.99 -2.06 -4.54
CA ILE A 226 -4.14 -1.37 -3.96
C ILE A 226 -3.70 0.04 -3.59
N THR A 227 -4.28 1.03 -4.27
CA THR A 227 -3.86 2.43 -4.17
C THR A 227 -5.01 3.29 -3.69
N TYR A 228 -4.95 3.73 -2.44
CA TYR A 228 -6.00 4.51 -1.79
C TYR A 228 -5.79 6.01 -2.05
N GLY A 229 -6.83 6.74 -2.42
CA GLY A 229 -6.86 8.20 -2.41
C GLY A 229 -7.29 8.72 -1.04
N LEU A 230 -6.33 9.03 -0.15
CA LEU A 230 -6.64 9.33 1.26
C LEU A 230 -7.47 10.60 1.43
N GLU A 231 -7.21 11.66 0.65
CA GLU A 231 -7.99 12.90 0.71
C GLU A 231 -9.47 12.63 0.43
N ARG A 232 -9.79 11.85 -0.62
CA ARG A 232 -11.17 11.52 -1.00
C ARG A 232 -11.88 10.69 0.07
N ILE A 233 -11.22 9.66 0.59
CA ILE A 233 -11.75 8.81 1.67
C ILE A 233 -12.08 9.66 2.90
N LEU A 234 -11.17 10.56 3.29
CA LEU A 234 -11.35 11.36 4.50
C LEU A 234 -12.27 12.57 4.33
N MET A 235 -12.39 13.12 3.13
CA MET A 235 -13.45 14.08 2.84
C MET A 235 -14.82 13.47 3.11
N SER A 236 -15.05 12.25 2.63
CA SER A 236 -16.30 11.51 2.89
C SER A 236 -16.48 11.19 4.38
N LEU A 237 -15.48 10.58 5.02
CA LEU A 237 -15.56 10.19 6.44
C LEU A 237 -15.75 11.37 7.41
N GLN A 238 -15.11 12.51 7.14
CA GLN A 238 -15.23 13.72 7.96
C GLN A 238 -16.41 14.61 7.57
N GLY A 239 -17.13 14.26 6.49
CA GLY A 239 -18.29 15.02 6.02
C GLY A 239 -17.92 16.42 5.53
N VAL A 240 -16.74 16.58 4.93
CA VAL A 240 -16.27 17.87 4.38
C VAL A 240 -16.27 17.87 2.87
N ASP A 241 -16.60 19.01 2.28
CA ASP A 241 -16.80 19.22 0.84
C ASP A 241 -15.52 19.67 0.10
N HIS A 242 -14.42 19.89 0.81
CA HIS A 242 -13.18 20.42 0.25
C HIS A 242 -11.97 19.90 1.01
N PHE A 243 -10.92 19.48 0.28
CA PHE A 243 -9.72 18.92 0.88
C PHE A 243 -9.10 19.78 1.99
N LYS A 244 -9.12 21.11 1.86
CA LYS A 244 -8.52 22.04 2.83
C LYS A 244 -9.17 21.99 4.21
N LYS A 245 -10.42 21.52 4.29
CA LYS A 245 -11.19 21.40 5.53
C LYS A 245 -10.95 20.07 6.25
N ILE A 246 -10.22 19.13 5.65
CA ILE A 246 -9.89 17.85 6.30
C ILE A 246 -9.10 18.15 7.57
N GLN A 247 -9.49 17.57 8.70
CA GLN A 247 -8.73 17.57 9.93
C GLN A 247 -7.51 16.66 9.78
N TYR A 248 -6.31 17.24 9.78
CA TYR A 248 -5.06 16.51 9.60
C TYR A 248 -4.59 15.87 10.93
N ALA A 249 -4.49 16.69 11.97
CA ALA A 249 -4.19 16.32 13.35
C ALA A 249 -5.07 17.14 14.29
N ASP A 250 -5.02 16.90 15.60
CA ASP A 250 -5.84 17.69 16.55
C ASP A 250 -5.52 19.20 16.41
N GLY A 251 -6.55 20.01 16.13
CA GLY A 251 -6.43 21.45 15.92
C GLY A 251 -5.73 21.92 14.62
N ILE A 252 -5.32 21.02 13.72
CA ILE A 252 -4.63 21.36 12.46
C ILE A 252 -5.39 20.84 11.23
N THR A 253 -5.69 21.71 10.27
CA THR A 253 -6.35 21.33 9.01
C THR A 253 -5.34 21.01 7.90
N TYR A 254 -5.77 20.23 6.90
CA TYR A 254 -4.98 19.94 5.71
C TYR A 254 -4.66 21.23 4.93
N GLY A 255 -5.59 22.18 4.90
CA GLY A 255 -5.39 23.48 4.26
C GLY A 255 -4.26 24.29 4.88
N GLU A 256 -4.17 24.33 6.20
CA GLU A 256 -3.08 25.03 6.92
C GLU A 256 -1.68 24.50 6.54
N LEU A 257 -1.58 23.20 6.24
CA LEU A 257 -0.30 22.57 5.91
C LEU A 257 0.03 22.69 4.42
N PHE A 258 -0.97 22.64 3.54
CA PHE A 258 -0.76 22.29 2.14
C PHE A 258 -1.41 23.22 1.13
N LEU A 259 -2.31 24.12 1.53
CA LEU A 259 -2.99 25.01 0.58
C LEU A 259 -2.03 25.96 -0.13
N GLU A 260 -1.05 26.53 0.57
CA GLU A 260 -0.06 27.44 -0.02
C GLU A 260 0.86 26.72 -1.03
N ASN A 261 0.98 25.40 -0.94
CA ASN A 261 1.80 24.59 -1.85
C ASN A 261 1.04 24.17 -3.13
N GLU A 262 -0.29 24.36 -3.19
CA GLU A 262 -1.16 23.92 -4.30
C GLU A 262 -1.29 24.97 -5.42
#